data_AF-A0A1F8JLG9-F1
#
_entry.id   AF-A0A1F8JLG9-F1
#
_cell.length_a   1.000
_cell.length_b   1.000
_cell.length_c   1.000
_cell.angle_alpha   90.00
_cell.angle_beta   90.00
_cell.angle_gamma   90.00
#
_symmetry.space_group_name_H-M   'P 1'
#
loop_
_entity.id
_entity.type
_entity.pdbx_description
1 polymer ?
#
loop_
_entity_poly.entity_id
_entity_poly.type
_entity_poly.pdbx_seq_one_letter_code
_entity_poly.pdbx_strand_id
1 'polypeptide(L)'
;MLVLDATTPFSAEEKILLERCDSEKTLVVINKIDAAPPPPPFEFETETVTVSARNKTGMDSLKKAITNRLTTGSGGYDEVVLTKERHFHAVQRAKVDLSHALELLSCSSDYDLIAIEMRAGANALSSIIGMNITEELLSAIFSKFCVGK
;
A
#
# COMPACT_ATOMS: atom_id res chain seq x y z
N MET A 1 -11.37 -3.37 5.22
CA MET A 1 -12.08 -4.51 5.81
C MET A 1 -13.32 -3.97 6.50
N LEU A 2 -14.50 -4.50 6.18
CA LEU A 2 -15.79 -4.14 6.77
C LEU A 2 -16.29 -5.32 7.60
N VAL A 3 -16.68 -5.09 8.86
CA VAL A 3 -17.17 -6.16 9.74
C VAL A 3 -18.65 -5.96 10.00
N LEU A 4 -19.46 -6.98 9.68
CA LEU A 4 -20.91 -7.00 9.84
C LEU A 4 -21.32 -8.04 10.89
N ASP A 5 -22.46 -7.85 11.53
CA ASP A 5 -23.00 -8.74 12.55
C ASP A 5 -24.03 -9.71 11.96
N ALA A 6 -23.83 -11.03 12.14
CA ALA A 6 -24.78 -12.05 11.67
C ALA A 6 -26.12 -12.04 12.43
N THR A 7 -26.17 -11.46 13.63
CA THR A 7 -27.35 -11.50 14.51
C THR A 7 -28.40 -10.45 14.18
N THR A 8 -28.06 -9.47 13.35
CA THR A 8 -28.94 -8.35 12.99
C THR A 8 -29.07 -8.24 11.48
N PRO A 9 -30.27 -7.94 10.94
CA PRO A 9 -30.41 -7.60 9.53
C PRO A 9 -29.51 -6.41 9.16
N PHE A 10 -28.91 -6.44 7.97
CA PHE A 10 -28.06 -5.34 7.50
C PHE A 10 -28.85 -4.04 7.41
N SER A 11 -28.42 -3.07 8.19
CA SER A 11 -28.97 -1.72 8.27
C SER A 11 -28.75 -0.96 6.96
N ALA A 12 -29.50 0.13 6.78
CA ALA A 12 -29.32 1.02 5.63
C ALA A 12 -27.91 1.63 5.59
N GLU A 13 -27.32 1.90 6.76
CA GLU A 13 -25.96 2.44 6.87
C GLU A 13 -24.90 1.44 6.38
N GLU A 14 -25.03 0.16 6.75
CA GLU A 14 -24.11 -0.90 6.30
C GLU A 14 -24.18 -1.11 4.78
N LYS A 15 -25.37 -1.00 4.18
CA LYS A 15 -25.53 -1.05 2.72
C LYS A 15 -24.85 0.13 2.04
N ILE A 16 -24.99 1.34 2.58
CA ILE A 16 -24.30 2.53 2.05
C ILE A 16 -22.78 2.36 2.17
N LEU A 17 -22.28 1.78 3.27
CA LEU A 17 -20.85 1.51 3.42
C LEU A 17 -20.35 0.50 2.39
N LEU A 18 -21.10 -0.56 2.12
CA LEU A 18 -20.79 -1.54 1.08
C LEU A 18 -20.72 -0.90 -0.31
N GLU A 19 -21.69 -0.05 -0.66
CA GLU A 19 -21.70 0.67 -1.95
C GLU A 19 -20.54 1.67 -2.09
N ARG A 20 -20.06 2.23 -0.98
CA ARG A 20 -18.92 3.18 -0.97
C ARG A 20 -17.56 2.48 -0.97
N CYS A 21 -17.52 1.18 -0.68
CA CYS A 21 -16.30 0.42 -0.60
C CYS A 21 -15.87 -0.08 -1.98
N ASP A 22 -14.59 0.08 -2.30
CA ASP A 22 -13.96 -0.56 -3.45
C ASP A 22 -13.90 -2.08 -3.21
N SER A 23 -14.61 -2.86 -4.03
CA SER A 23 -14.73 -4.32 -3.90
C SER A 23 -13.38 -5.05 -3.98
N GLU A 24 -12.44 -4.51 -4.75
CA GLU A 24 -11.08 -5.05 -4.91
C GLU A 24 -10.21 -4.81 -3.69
N LYS A 25 -10.50 -3.77 -2.89
CA LYS A 25 -9.72 -3.40 -1.69
C LYS A 25 -10.41 -3.73 -0.38
N THR A 26 -11.67 -4.15 -0.44
CA THR A 26 -12.48 -4.43 0.74
C THR A 26 -12.70 -5.92 0.89
N LEU A 27 -12.45 -6.43 2.10
CA LEU A 27 -12.87 -7.75 2.53
C LEU A 27 -14.04 -7.57 3.51
N VAL A 28 -15.18 -8.20 3.23
CA VAL A 28 -16.35 -8.20 4.13
C VAL A 28 -16.22 -9.38 5.09
N VAL A 29 -16.41 -9.12 6.38
CA VAL A 29 -16.29 -10.11 7.45
C VAL A 29 -17.60 -10.17 8.21
N ILE A 30 -18.35 -11.26 8.08
CA ILE A 30 -19.58 -11.47 8.84
C ILE A 30 -19.22 -12.21 10.13
N ASN A 31 -19.33 -11.51 11.26
CA ASN A 31 -18.99 -12.00 12.58
C ASN A 31 -20.23 -12.53 13.32
N LYS A 32 -20.01 -13.26 14.42
CA LYS A 32 -21.02 -13.85 15.31
C LYS A 32 -21.86 -14.97 14.70
N ILE A 33 -21.28 -15.75 13.77
CA ILE A 33 -21.97 -16.92 13.18
C ILE A 33 -22.31 -18.03 14.19
N ASP A 34 -21.72 -17.98 15.39
CA ASP A 34 -22.08 -18.85 16.50
C ASP A 34 -23.46 -18.55 17.11
N ALA A 35 -23.95 -17.32 16.94
CA ALA A 35 -25.20 -16.85 17.52
C ALA A 35 -26.37 -16.86 16.52
N ALA A 36 -26.09 -16.63 15.23
CA ALA A 36 -27.09 -16.67 14.17
C ALA A 36 -26.45 -17.02 12.82
N PRO A 37 -27.18 -17.65 11.88
CA PRO A 37 -26.72 -17.76 10.51
C PRO A 37 -26.64 -16.35 9.87
N PRO A 38 -25.76 -16.14 8.88
CA PRO A 38 -25.67 -14.86 8.18
C PRO A 38 -27.02 -14.42 7.58
N PRO A 39 -27.42 -13.14 7.73
CA PRO A 39 -28.69 -12.66 7.24
C PRO A 39 -28.65 -12.44 5.72
N PRO A 40 -29.76 -12.70 4.98
CA PRO A 40 -29.86 -12.42 3.56
C PRO A 40 -30.00 -10.90 3.29
N PRO A 41 -29.48 -10.38 2.15
CA PRO A 41 -28.69 -11.08 1.14
C PRO A 41 -27.27 -11.33 1.63
N PHE A 42 -26.82 -12.59 1.55
CA PHE A 42 -25.50 -13.02 2.01
C PHE A 42 -24.41 -12.91 0.93
N GLU A 43 -24.84 -12.75 -0.33
CA GLU A 43 -23.96 -12.63 -1.48
C GLU A 43 -23.74 -11.15 -1.78
N PHE A 44 -22.54 -10.68 -1.45
CA PHE A 44 -22.04 -9.39 -1.90
C PHE A 44 -21.13 -9.61 -3.12
N GLU A 45 -21.05 -8.62 -4.01
CA GLU A 45 -20.03 -8.62 -5.07
C GLU A 45 -18.61 -8.62 -4.49
N THR A 46 -18.47 -8.10 -3.26
CA THR A 46 -17.22 -8.08 -2.52
C THR A 46 -16.98 -9.42 -1.83
N GLU A 47 -15.75 -9.93 -1.92
CA GLU A 47 -15.34 -11.15 -1.21
C GLU A 47 -15.72 -11.11 0.26
N THR A 48 -16.34 -12.19 0.73
CA THR A 48 -16.94 -12.26 2.05
C THR A 48 -16.46 -13.50 2.79
N VAL A 49 -16.06 -13.32 4.05
CA VAL A 49 -15.69 -14.41 4.96
C VAL A 49 -16.55 -14.38 6.21
N THR A 50 -16.93 -15.56 6.69
CA THR A 50 -17.72 -15.73 7.91
C THR A 50 -16.84 -16.17 9.08
N VAL A 51 -17.03 -15.56 10.23
CA VAL A 51 -16.25 -15.85 11.44
C VAL A 51 -17.12 -15.86 12.69
N SER A 52 -16.67 -16.62 13.69
CA SER A 52 -17.03 -16.37 15.08
C SER A 52 -15.75 -15.91 15.78
N ALA A 53 -15.63 -14.60 16.01
CA ALA A 53 -14.49 -14.07 16.75
C ALA A 53 -14.42 -14.65 18.18
N ARG A 54 -15.58 -14.95 18.77
CA ARG A 54 -15.69 -15.53 20.11
C ARG A 54 -15.14 -16.96 20.16
N ASN A 55 -15.58 -17.81 19.22
CA ASN A 55 -15.20 -19.22 19.19
C ASN A 55 -13.96 -19.50 18.34
N LYS A 56 -13.36 -18.44 17.75
CA LYS A 56 -12.24 -18.51 16.80
C LYS A 56 -12.55 -19.34 15.55
N THR A 57 -13.82 -19.54 15.24
CA THR A 57 -14.26 -20.26 14.03
C THR A 57 -14.06 -19.38 12.81
N GLY A 58 -13.55 -19.95 11.71
CA GLY A 58 -13.32 -19.21 10.46
C GLY A 58 -12.07 -18.33 10.43
N MET A 59 -11.30 -18.25 11.53
CA MET A 59 -10.10 -17.40 11.63
C MET A 59 -9.01 -17.77 10.63
N ASP A 60 -8.84 -19.05 10.30
CA ASP A 60 -7.86 -19.47 9.29
C ASP A 60 -8.31 -19.12 7.87
N SER A 61 -9.62 -19.13 7.60
CA SER A 61 -10.18 -18.61 6.35
C SER A 61 -9.94 -17.11 6.22
N LEU A 62 -10.22 -16.35 7.29
CA LEU A 62 -9.96 -14.91 7.35
C LEU A 62 -8.47 -14.60 7.10
N LYS A 63 -7.56 -15.33 7.75
CA LYS A 63 -6.10 -15.16 7.52
C LYS A 63 -5.75 -15.42 6.06
N LYS A 64 -6.25 -16.50 5.48
CA LYS A 64 -5.98 -16.84 4.06
C LYS A 64 -6.49 -15.76 3.12
N ALA A 65 -7.71 -15.25 3.33
CA ALA A 65 -8.28 -14.17 2.52
C ALA A 65 -7.44 -12.89 2.60
N ILE A 66 -7.00 -12.51 3.82
CA ILE A 66 -6.11 -11.36 4.01
C ILE A 66 -4.76 -11.58 3.31
N THR A 67 -4.13 -12.74 3.53
CA THR A 67 -2.82 -13.05 2.93
C THR A 67 -2.90 -13.02 1.41
N ASN A 68 -3.90 -13.68 0.82
CA ASN A 68 -4.07 -13.74 -0.63
C ASN A 68 -4.13 -12.33 -1.22
N ARG A 69 -4.90 -11.41 -0.60
CA ARG A 69 -5.03 -10.01 -1.03
C ARG A 69 -3.74 -9.20 -0.88
N LEU A 70 -2.93 -9.48 0.12
CA LEU A 70 -1.63 -8.83 0.29
C LEU A 70 -0.59 -9.35 -0.70
N THR A 71 -0.69 -10.63 -1.10
CA THR A 71 0.28 -11.27 -1.99
C THR A 71 0.02 -11.05 -3.47
N THR A 72 -1.21 -10.75 -3.90
CA THR A 72 -1.55 -10.55 -5.32
C THR A 72 -0.91 -9.30 -5.95
N GLY A 73 -0.35 -8.39 -5.15
CA GLY A 73 0.34 -7.18 -5.64
C GLY A 73 1.84 -7.10 -5.32
N SER A 74 2.38 -8.06 -4.56
CA SER A 74 3.80 -8.12 -4.27
C SER A 74 4.50 -8.92 -5.36
N GLY A 75 5.39 -8.27 -6.11
CA GLY A 75 6.35 -8.93 -6.98
C GLY A 75 7.10 -10.04 -6.25
N GLY A 76 7.66 -10.99 -7.01
CA GLY A 76 8.19 -12.25 -6.48
C GLY A 76 9.16 -12.05 -5.31
N TYR A 77 9.31 -13.07 -4.47
CA TYR A 77 10.18 -13.05 -3.28
C TYR A 77 11.66 -12.65 -3.55
N ASP A 78 12.07 -12.60 -4.82
CA ASP A 78 13.40 -12.17 -5.29
C ASP A 78 13.48 -10.71 -5.76
N GLU A 79 12.40 -9.92 -5.67
CA GLU A 79 12.44 -8.51 -6.04
C GLU A 79 12.94 -7.60 -4.91
N VAL A 80 13.84 -6.67 -5.25
CA VAL A 80 14.29 -5.64 -4.30
C VAL A 80 13.15 -4.64 -4.08
N VAL A 81 12.48 -4.76 -2.93
CA VAL A 81 11.37 -3.87 -2.56
C VAL A 81 11.89 -2.60 -1.88
N LEU A 82 11.44 -1.44 -2.36
CA LEU A 82 11.66 -0.16 -1.68
C LEU A 82 10.77 -0.06 -0.44
N THR A 83 11.32 -0.40 0.72
CA THR A 83 10.58 -0.42 2.01
C THR A 83 10.59 0.92 2.75
N LYS A 84 11.36 1.91 2.28
CA LYS A 84 11.46 3.23 2.89
C LYS A 84 10.85 4.28 1.98
N GLU A 85 9.92 5.04 2.52
CA GLU A 85 9.25 6.14 1.82
C GLU A 85 10.25 7.13 1.19
N ARG A 86 11.33 7.46 1.89
CA ARG A 86 12.37 8.35 1.35
C ARG A 86 13.04 7.79 0.08
N HIS A 87 13.31 6.48 0.04
CA HIS A 87 13.95 5.86 -1.11
C HIS A 87 12.98 5.80 -2.29
N PHE A 88 11.70 5.54 -2.00
CA PHE A 88 10.64 5.63 -3.00
C PHE A 88 10.57 7.02 -3.63
N HIS A 89 10.53 8.09 -2.83
CA HIS A 89 10.55 9.48 -3.32
C HIS A 89 11.80 9.80 -4.14
N ALA A 90 12.97 9.34 -3.70
CA ALA A 90 14.23 9.54 -4.41
C ALA A 90 14.23 8.86 -5.80
N VAL A 91 13.76 7.61 -5.89
CA VAL A 91 13.61 6.90 -7.17
C VAL A 91 12.56 7.54 -8.05
N GLN A 92 11.43 7.97 -7.49
CA GLN A 92 10.38 8.67 -8.24
C GLN A 92 10.89 9.98 -8.83
N ARG A 93 11.65 10.77 -8.06
CA ARG A 93 12.28 12.00 -8.55
C ARG A 93 13.29 11.71 -9.65
N ALA A 94 14.18 10.74 -9.44
CA ALA A 94 15.14 10.34 -10.45
C ALA A 94 14.47 9.91 -11.76
N LYS A 95 13.35 9.19 -11.67
CA LYS A 95 12.56 8.81 -12.85
C LYS A 95 12.04 10.03 -13.59
N VAL A 96 11.49 11.01 -12.89
CA VAL A 96 10.97 12.26 -13.50
C VAL A 96 12.09 13.01 -14.22
N ASP A 97 13.19 13.28 -13.52
CA ASP A 97 14.31 14.06 -14.08
C ASP A 97 14.94 13.34 -15.30
N LEU A 98 15.11 12.02 -15.24
CA LEU A 98 15.62 11.24 -16.37
C LEU A 98 14.62 11.15 -17.53
N SER A 99 13.31 11.15 -17.25
CA SER A 99 12.29 11.26 -18.30
C SER A 99 12.35 12.61 -19.01
N HIS A 100 12.53 13.72 -18.28
CA HIS A 100 12.75 15.03 -18.90
C HIS A 100 14.02 15.06 -19.74
N ALA A 101 15.13 14.46 -19.27
CA ALA A 101 16.36 14.35 -20.06
C ALA A 101 16.13 13.61 -21.39
N LEU A 102 15.35 12.52 -21.37
CA LEU A 102 14.96 11.77 -22.58
C LEU A 102 14.09 12.60 -23.53
N GLU A 103 13.13 13.35 -23.00
CA GLU A 103 12.30 14.26 -23.80
C GLU A 103 13.15 15.34 -24.46
N LEU A 104 14.06 15.98 -23.72
CA LEU A 104 14.98 17.00 -24.23
C LEU A 104 15.89 16.44 -25.34
N LEU A 105 16.41 15.22 -25.17
CA LEU A 105 17.18 14.52 -26.20
C LEU A 105 16.36 14.32 -27.47
N SER A 106 15.08 13.95 -27.34
CA SER A 106 14.19 13.72 -28.50
C SER A 106 13.87 15.01 -29.27
N CYS A 107 13.88 16.17 -28.61
CA CYS A 107 13.60 17.46 -29.23
C CYS A 107 14.82 18.18 -29.81
N SER A 108 15.99 17.52 -29.89
CA SER A 108 17.27 18.15 -30.32
C SER A 108 17.64 19.38 -29.48
N SER A 109 17.38 19.31 -28.17
CA SER A 109 17.57 20.42 -27.23
C SER A 109 19.04 20.64 -26.87
N ASP A 110 19.31 21.74 -26.17
CA ASP A 110 20.63 22.09 -25.66
C ASP A 110 21.20 20.99 -24.74
N TYR A 111 22.44 20.57 -25.01
CA TYR A 111 23.16 19.59 -24.20
C TYR A 111 23.36 20.05 -22.76
N ASP A 112 23.40 21.35 -22.50
CA ASP A 112 23.52 21.89 -21.15
C ASP A 112 22.26 21.57 -20.31
N LEU A 113 21.07 21.68 -20.92
CA LEU A 113 19.81 21.35 -20.25
C LEU A 113 19.69 19.85 -19.98
N ILE A 114 20.08 19.02 -20.94
CA ILE A 114 20.11 17.56 -20.78
C ILE A 114 21.05 17.17 -19.63
N ALA A 115 22.24 17.79 -19.56
CA ALA A 115 23.20 17.53 -18.50
C ALA A 115 22.70 17.93 -17.10
N ILE A 116 21.90 19.01 -17.02
CA ILE A 116 21.25 19.43 -15.77
C ILE A 116 20.26 18.37 -15.30
N GLU A 117 19.35 17.92 -16.16
CA GLU A 117 18.34 16.89 -15.83
C GLU A 117 18.99 15.55 -15.45
N MET A 118 20.01 15.11 -16.20
CA MET A 118 20.77 13.90 -15.87
C MET A 118 21.46 14.00 -14.51
N ARG A 119 22.01 15.16 -14.17
CA ARG A 119 22.66 15.40 -12.87
C ARG A 119 21.64 15.42 -11.73
N ALA A 120 20.47 16.02 -11.95
CA ALA A 120 19.38 16.00 -10.98
C ALA A 120 18.94 14.56 -10.66
N GLY A 121 18.72 13.74 -11.68
CA GLY A 121 18.36 12.34 -11.51
C GLY A 121 19.45 11.52 -10.80
N ALA A 122 20.72 11.72 -11.16
CA ALA A 122 21.86 11.08 -10.49
C ALA A 122 21.94 11.49 -9.00
N ASN A 123 21.78 12.78 -8.69
CA ASN A 123 21.79 13.27 -7.31
C ASN A 123 20.64 12.71 -6.47
N ALA A 124 19.44 12.58 -7.06
CA ALA A 124 18.30 11.97 -6.40
C ALA A 124 18.61 10.51 -6.00
N LEU A 125 19.23 9.72 -6.89
CA LEU A 125 19.68 8.36 -6.56
C LEU A 125 20.81 8.34 -5.53
N SER A 126 21.78 9.26 -5.62
CA SER A 126 22.88 9.38 -4.65
C SER A 126 22.40 9.69 -3.22
N SER A 127 21.22 10.29 -3.07
CA SER A 127 20.62 10.51 -1.74
C SER A 127 20.24 9.22 -1.02
N ILE A 128 19.95 8.14 -1.77
CA ILE A 128 19.61 6.81 -1.22
C ILE A 128 20.81 6.19 -0.51
N ILE A 129 22.00 6.32 -1.11
CA ILE A 129 23.28 5.82 -0.58
C ILE A 129 23.95 6.81 0.39
N GLY A 130 23.31 7.94 0.65
CA GLY A 130 23.78 8.89 1.66
C GLY A 130 24.92 9.81 1.22
N MET A 131 25.18 9.93 -0.08
CA MET A 131 26.29 10.76 -0.58
C MET A 131 25.99 12.27 -0.58
N ASN A 132 24.72 12.66 -0.44
CA ASN A 132 24.28 14.06 -0.36
C ASN A 132 23.23 14.22 0.75
N ILE A 133 23.56 13.84 1.99
CA ILE A 133 22.63 13.95 3.13
C ILE A 133 22.74 15.36 3.72
N THR A 134 21.61 16.03 3.89
CA THR A 134 21.50 17.25 4.70
C THR A 134 21.45 16.91 6.19
N GLU A 135 21.96 17.78 7.07
CA GLU A 135 21.89 17.56 8.52
C GLU A 135 20.45 17.32 9.02
N GLU A 136 19.47 17.97 8.38
CA GLU A 136 18.05 17.82 8.69
C GLU A 136 17.54 16.38 8.40
N LEU A 137 18.01 15.77 7.31
CA LEU A 137 17.68 14.38 6.99
C LEU A 137 18.38 13.40 7.94
N LEU A 138 19.63 13.66 8.34
CA LEU A 138 20.31 12.89 9.39
C LEU A 138 19.54 12.95 10.71
N SER A 139 19.09 14.14 11.11
CA SER A 139 18.27 14.35 12.31
C SER A 139 16.93 13.58 12.24
N ALA A 140 16.23 13.62 11.10
CA ALA A 140 14.99 12.87 10.89
C ALA A 140 15.18 11.34 10.90
N ILE A 141 16.37 10.85 10.49
CA ILE A 141 16.74 9.44 10.59
C ILE A 141 16.95 9.06 12.05
N PHE A 142 17.77 9.81 12.77
CA PHE A 142 18.18 9.49 14.15
C PHE A 142 17.11 9.78 15.19
N SER A 143 16.15 10.66 14.92
CA SER A 143 14.99 10.89 15.79
C SER A 143 14.09 9.66 15.97
N LYS A 144 14.19 8.68 15.06
CA LYS A 144 13.46 7.41 15.12
C LYS A 144 14.23 6.29 15.82
N PHE A 145 15.46 6.54 16.25
CA PHE A 145 16.25 5.58 17.03
C PHE A 145 16.12 5.89 18.51
N CYS A 146 15.91 4.84 19.32
CA CYS A 146 15.96 4.98 20.76
C CYS A 146 17.37 5.40 21.20
N VAL A 147 17.46 6.27 22.21
CA VAL A 147 18.74 6.72 22.78
C VAL A 147 19.52 5.51 23.28
N GLY A 148 20.73 5.29 22.74
CA GLY A 148 21.60 4.17 23.10
C GLY A 148 22.00 3.23 21.95
N LYS A 149 21.84 3.65 20.69
CA LYS A 149 22.45 2.99 19.53
C LYS A 149 23.43 3.92 18.83
#